data_AF-A0A392PN93-F1
#
_entry.id   AF-A0A392PN93-F1
#
_cell.length_a   1.000
_cell.length_b   1.000
_cell.length_c   1.000
_cell.angle_alpha   90.00
_cell.angle_beta   90.00
_cell.angle_gamma   90.00
#
_symmetry.space_group_name_H-M   'P 1'
#
loop_
_entity.id
_entity.type
_entity.pdbx_description
1 polymer ?
#
loop_
_entity_poly.entity_id
_entity_poly.type
_entity_poly.pdbx_seq_one_letter_code
_entity_poly.pdbx_strand_id
1 'polypeptide(L)'
;VQLPDGGTFVIGHSLAESQKAVTAATNYNNRVVECRLAAIVLAIKLGMKPAEAISKVKTLSDVEGLCVSFAGTKNSSDPVLA
;
A
#
# COMPACT_ATOMS: atom_id res chain seq x y z
N VAL A 1 -17.42 4.29 -1.23
CA VAL A 1 -17.69 4.92 0.08
C VAL A 1 -18.77 5.96 -0.12
N GLN A 2 -19.80 5.99 0.75
CA GLN A 2 -20.83 7.04 0.72
C GLN A 2 -20.30 8.31 1.38
N LEU A 3 -20.59 9.47 0.80
CA LEU A 3 -20.23 10.75 1.39
C LEU A 3 -21.26 11.13 2.48
N PRO A 4 -20.83 11.85 3.52
CA PRO A 4 -21.72 12.26 4.60
C PRO A 4 -22.78 13.25 4.11
N ASP A 5 -24.04 13.01 4.52
CA ASP A 5 -25.14 13.93 4.28
C ASP A 5 -24.88 15.28 4.96
N GLY A 6 -25.20 16.38 4.26
CA GLY A 6 -24.98 17.74 4.74
C GLY A 6 -23.52 18.21 4.75
N GLY A 7 -22.56 17.37 4.34
CA GLY A 7 -21.16 17.75 4.17
C GLY A 7 -20.85 18.29 2.77
N THR A 8 -19.86 19.18 2.67
CA THR A 8 -19.31 19.63 1.37
C THR A 8 -17.80 19.52 1.39
N PHE A 9 -17.23 18.87 0.36
CA PHE A 9 -15.78 18.82 0.16
C PHE A 9 -15.35 20.00 -0.71
N VAL A 10 -14.45 20.83 -0.19
CA VAL A 10 -13.88 21.98 -0.92
C VAL A 10 -12.41 21.72 -1.17
N ILE A 11 -11.97 21.88 -2.42
CA ILE A 11 -10.56 21.75 -2.81
C ILE A 11 -9.89 23.12 -2.68
N GLY A 12 -9.02 23.27 -1.68
CA GLY A 12 -8.13 24.42 -1.53
C GLY A 12 -6.77 24.14 -2.14
N HIS A 13 -6.40 24.85 -3.21
CA HIS A 13 -5.10 24.68 -3.88
C HIS A 13 -3.98 25.33 -3.07
N SER A 14 -2.92 24.59 -2.74
CA SER A 14 -1.80 25.07 -1.91
C SER A 14 -0.88 26.07 -2.60
N LEU A 15 -1.01 26.23 -3.92
CA LEU A 15 -0.15 27.03 -4.82
C LEU A 15 1.31 26.55 -4.91
N ALA A 16 1.67 25.45 -4.23
CA ALA A 16 2.97 24.81 -4.33
C ALA A 16 2.95 23.78 -5.47
N GLU A 17 3.57 24.10 -6.60
CA GLU A 17 3.66 23.18 -7.74
C GLU A 17 4.63 22.02 -7.44
N SER A 18 4.17 20.79 -7.62
CA SER A 18 5.00 19.60 -7.56
C SER A 18 5.15 19.00 -8.96
N GLN A 19 6.34 19.18 -9.54
CA GLN A 19 6.70 18.66 -10.86
C GLN A 19 6.92 17.15 -10.79
N LYS A 20 5.84 16.36 -10.90
CA LYS A 20 5.83 14.90 -10.70
C LYS A 20 6.87 14.16 -11.54
N ALA A 21 7.06 14.56 -12.80
CA ALA A 21 8.02 13.92 -13.70
C ALA A 21 9.47 14.29 -13.38
N VAL A 22 9.74 15.55 -13.04
CA VAL A 22 11.09 16.07 -12.77
C VAL A 22 11.63 15.54 -11.43
N THR A 23 10.76 15.48 -10.42
CA THR A 23 11.10 14.97 -9.09
C THR A 23 10.78 13.49 -8.90
N ALA A 24 10.49 12.76 -10.00
CA ALA A 24 10.00 11.38 -9.94
C ALA A 24 10.97 10.45 -9.19
N ALA A 25 12.28 10.60 -9.45
CA ALA A 25 13.33 9.78 -8.86
C ALA A 25 13.54 10.02 -7.35
N THR A 26 12.98 11.09 -6.77
CA THR A 26 13.13 11.39 -5.35
C THR A 26 11.79 11.31 -4.59
N ASN A 27 10.68 11.58 -5.28
CA ASN A 27 9.35 11.66 -4.68
C ASN A 27 8.46 10.49 -5.12
N TYR A 28 7.73 10.65 -6.23
CA TYR A 28 6.62 9.75 -6.58
C TYR A 28 7.08 8.32 -6.90
N ASN A 29 8.07 8.15 -7.79
CA ASN A 29 8.51 6.81 -8.18
C ASN A 29 9.27 6.11 -7.04
N ASN A 30 9.90 6.87 -6.14
CA ASN A 30 10.47 6.28 -4.93
C ASN A 30 9.41 5.55 -4.11
N ARG A 31 8.27 6.22 -3.84
CA ARG A 31 7.17 5.58 -3.12
C ARG A 31 6.62 4.36 -3.85
N VAL A 32 6.59 4.37 -5.20
CA VAL A 32 6.18 3.19 -6.00
C VAL A 32 7.15 2.02 -5.79
N VAL A 33 8.46 2.27 -5.86
CA VAL A 33 9.48 1.22 -5.68
C VAL A 33 9.49 0.69 -4.25
N GLU A 34 9.39 1.56 -3.25
CA GLU A 34 9.33 1.16 -1.85
C GLU A 34 8.10 0.32 -1.54
N CYS A 35 6.91 0.72 -2.01
CA CYS A 35 5.69 -0.07 -1.81
C CYS A 35 5.79 -1.45 -2.48
N ARG A 36 6.38 -1.52 -3.69
CA ARG A 36 6.61 -2.81 -4.36
C ARG A 36 7.59 -3.69 -3.58
N LEU A 37 8.71 -3.11 -3.14
CA LEU A 37 9.70 -3.86 -2.36
C LEU A 37 9.11 -4.32 -1.02
N ALA A 38 8.34 -3.46 -0.35
CA ALA A 38 7.64 -3.80 0.89
C ALA A 38 6.66 -4.96 0.69
N ALA A 39 5.87 -4.96 -0.40
CA ALA A 39 4.99 -6.07 -0.73
C ALA A 39 5.75 -7.39 -0.93
N ILE A 40 6.87 -7.37 -1.68
CA ILE A 40 7.71 -8.55 -1.90
C ILE A 40 8.28 -9.07 -0.56
N VAL A 41 8.83 -8.18 0.27
CA VAL A 41 9.40 -8.53 1.58
C VAL A 41 8.33 -9.11 2.51
N LEU A 42 7.13 -8.53 2.53
CA LEU A 42 6.00 -9.04 3.31
C LEU A 42 5.60 -10.44 2.84
N ALA A 43 5.46 -10.67 1.54
CA ALA A 43 5.14 -12.00 1.00
C ALA A 43 6.16 -13.06 1.44
N ILE A 44 7.45 -12.75 1.35
CA ILE A 44 8.53 -13.65 1.80
C ILE A 44 8.41 -13.92 3.29
N LYS A 45 8.19 -12.87 4.10
CA LYS A 45 8.07 -12.99 5.55
C LYS A 45 6.87 -13.83 5.98
N LEU A 46 5.79 -13.81 5.19
CA LEU A 46 4.56 -14.55 5.42
C LEU A 46 4.54 -15.94 4.77
N GLY A 47 5.67 -16.41 4.23
CA GLY A 47 5.87 -17.81 3.83
C GLY A 47 5.93 -18.08 2.33
N MET A 48 5.86 -17.05 1.48
CA MET A 48 6.07 -17.22 0.04
C MET A 48 7.57 -17.41 -0.27
N LYS A 49 7.90 -18.25 -1.26
CA LYS A 49 9.30 -18.43 -1.67
C LYS A 49 9.84 -17.15 -2.34
N PRO A 50 11.11 -16.75 -2.09
CA PRO A 50 11.66 -15.51 -2.66
C PRO A 50 11.52 -15.37 -4.19
N ALA A 51 11.83 -16.42 -4.95
CA ALA A 51 11.71 -16.40 -6.41
C ALA A 51 10.25 -16.21 -6.88
N GLU A 52 9.30 -16.75 -6.13
CA GLU A 52 7.87 -16.58 -6.40
C GLU A 52 7.40 -15.17 -6.03
N ALA A 53 7.80 -14.66 -4.86
CA ALA A 53 7.46 -13.31 -4.42
C ALA A 53 7.96 -12.24 -5.40
N ILE A 54 9.22 -12.34 -5.85
CA ILE A 54 9.82 -11.39 -6.80
C ILE A 54 9.09 -11.39 -8.15
N SER A 55 8.63 -12.55 -8.62
CA SER A 55 8.00 -12.69 -9.94
C SER A 55 6.50 -12.35 -9.93
N LYS A 56 5.78 -12.67 -8.86
CA LYS A 56 4.32 -12.57 -8.81
C LYS A 56 3.80 -11.33 -8.06
N VAL A 57 4.52 -10.83 -7.06
CA VAL A 57 4.04 -9.72 -6.22
C VAL A 57 4.43 -8.37 -6.83
N LYS A 58 3.43 -7.51 -7.04
CA LYS A 58 3.59 -6.19 -7.66
C LYS A 58 3.08 -5.06 -6.79
N THR A 59 2.04 -5.33 -6.00
CA THR A 59 1.33 -4.33 -5.19
C THR A 59 1.09 -4.85 -3.77
N LEU A 60 0.80 -3.95 -2.84
CA LEU A 60 0.44 -4.33 -1.46
C LEU A 60 -0.86 -5.14 -1.40
N SER A 61 -1.79 -4.90 -2.33
CA SER A 61 -3.04 -5.67 -2.42
C SER A 61 -2.79 -7.17 -2.69
N ASP A 62 -1.70 -7.52 -3.39
CA ASP A 62 -1.36 -8.92 -3.68
C ASP A 62 -1.03 -9.73 -2.40
N VAL A 63 -0.69 -9.05 -1.30
CA VAL A 63 -0.31 -9.69 -0.02
C VAL A 63 -1.32 -9.47 1.10
N GLU A 64 -2.39 -8.71 0.85
CA GLU A 64 -3.40 -8.36 1.85
C GLU A 64 -4.03 -9.60 2.50
N GLY A 65 -4.42 -10.60 1.69
CA GLY A 65 -4.96 -11.86 2.19
C GLY A 65 -4.00 -12.66 3.08
N LEU A 66 -2.68 -12.57 2.82
CA LEU A 66 -1.65 -13.18 3.67
C LEU A 66 -1.56 -12.43 5.01
N CYS A 67 -1.62 -11.10 4.99
CA CYS A 67 -1.61 -10.26 6.19
C CYS A 67 -2.83 -10.53 7.08
N VAL A 68 -4.03 -10.60 6.49
CA VAL A 68 -5.28 -10.92 7.21
C VAL A 68 -5.18 -12.30 7.86
N SER A 69 -4.72 -13.30 7.10
CA SER A 69 -4.54 -14.67 7.60
C SER A 69 -3.54 -14.70 8.77
N PHE A 70 -2.41 -14.02 8.64
CA PHE A 70 -1.40 -13.91 9.69
C PHE A 70 -1.96 -13.24 10.95
N ALA A 71 -2.68 -12.12 10.80
CA ALA A 71 -3.30 -11.41 11.92
C ALA A 71 -4.35 -12.28 12.64
N GLY A 72 -5.11 -13.09 11.90
CA GLY A 72 -6.05 -14.08 12.47
C GLY A 72 -5.36 -15.09 13.39
N THR A 73 -4.16 -15.56 13.04
CA THR A 73 -3.37 -16.48 13.92
C THR A 73 -2.89 -15.82 15.22
N LYS A 74 -2.96 -14.49 15.31
CA LYS A 74 -2.52 -13.69 16.46
C LYS A 74 -3.67 -13.18 17.31
N ASN A 75 -4.90 -13.67 17.10
CA ASN A 75 -6.12 -13.22 17.78
C ASN A 75 -6.34 -11.69 17.66
N SER A 76 -5.97 -11.09 16.53
CA SER A 76 -6.27 -9.67 16.28
C SER A 76 -7.78 -9.47 16.25
N SER A 77 -8.27 -8.47 16.97
CA SER A 77 -9.70 -8.18 17.12
C SER A 77 -10.35 -7.66 15.84
N ASP A 78 -9.56 -7.14 14.90
CA ASP A 78 -10.03 -6.76 13.57
C ASP A 78 -8.88 -6.76 12.54
N PRO A 79 -8.74 -7.83 11.73
CA PRO A 79 -7.66 -7.91 10.74
C PRO A 79 -7.93 -7.13 9.44
N VAL A 80 -9.11 -6.52 9.28
CA VAL A 80 -9.49 -5.74 8.08
C VAL A 80 -9.39 -4.23 8.34
N LEU A 81 -9.49 -3.79 9.61
CA LEU A 81 -9.34 -2.39 10.03
C LEU A 81 -7.94 -2.04 10.58
N ALA A 82 -6.96 -2.96 10.52
CA ALA A 82 -5.59 -2.76 11.00
C ALA A 82 -4.70 -1.97 10.02
#